data_AF-A0A537U112-F1
#
_entry.id   AF-A0A537U112-F1
#
_cell.length_a   1.000
_cell.length_b   1.000
_cell.length_c   1.000
_cell.angle_alpha   90.00
_cell.angle_beta   90.00
_cell.angle_gamma   90.00
#
_symmetry.space_group_name_H-M   'P 1'
#
loop_
_entity.id
_entity.type
_entity.pdbx_description
1 polymer ?
#
loop_
_entity_poly.entity_id
_entity_poly.type
_entity_poly.pdbx_seq_one_letter_code
_entity_poly.pdbx_strand_id
1 'polypeptide(L)'
;LCCTLKDKTVGSRIDDTTGGNSGVEPRLGVMYTEMVERRGYSLSQYVDLVSSNAAKIMGLYPRKGAIAPKSDADIAILDPTRRGKVRAADLHETDYTPWEGHDIFAWPVVTILRGKVMVQHGQYFGSPRDGQYLKRKISERIRDGATL
;
A
#
# COMPACT_ATOMS: atom_id res chain seq x y z
N LEU A 1 -8.76 -13.19 2.23
CA LEU A 1 -9.36 -11.90 1.79
C LEU A 1 -9.10 -11.60 0.31
N CYS A 2 -8.27 -12.38 -0.39
CA CYS A 2 -8.22 -12.43 -1.86
C CYS A 2 -8.62 -13.84 -2.34
N CYS A 3 -9.08 -13.97 -3.58
CA CYS A 3 -9.42 -15.26 -4.17
C CYS A 3 -8.16 -16.13 -4.37
N THR A 4 -8.33 -17.44 -4.46
CA THR A 4 -7.22 -18.36 -4.78
C THR A 4 -6.88 -18.30 -6.28
N LEU A 5 -5.74 -18.84 -6.67
CA LEU A 5 -5.39 -19.00 -8.09
C LEU A 5 -6.46 -19.81 -8.83
N LYS A 6 -6.96 -20.88 -8.19
CA LYS A 6 -8.03 -21.71 -8.74
C LYS A 6 -9.26 -20.88 -9.09
N ASP A 7 -9.70 -20.02 -8.17
CA ASP A 7 -10.87 -19.14 -8.37
C ASP A 7 -10.65 -18.14 -9.52
N LYS A 8 -9.40 -17.74 -9.78
CA LYS A 8 -9.05 -16.83 -10.89
C LYS A 8 -9.08 -17.52 -12.24
N THR A 9 -8.78 -18.81 -12.29
CA THR A 9 -8.63 -19.56 -13.54
C THR A 9 -9.88 -20.38 -13.92
N VAL A 10 -11.00 -20.24 -13.19
CA VAL A 10 -12.24 -20.96 -13.53
C VAL A 10 -12.89 -20.50 -14.83
N GLY A 11 -12.77 -19.21 -15.14
CA GLY A 11 -13.35 -18.61 -16.33
C GLY A 11 -12.45 -18.76 -17.55
N SER A 12 -13.06 -18.80 -18.74
CA SER A 12 -12.36 -18.86 -20.03
C SER A 12 -12.68 -17.67 -20.94
N ARG A 13 -13.53 -16.76 -20.47
CA ARG A 13 -13.98 -15.54 -21.16
C ARG A 13 -13.88 -14.33 -20.22
N ILE A 14 -13.91 -13.14 -20.78
CA ILE A 14 -13.79 -11.91 -19.99
C ILE A 14 -15.01 -11.64 -19.09
N ASP A 15 -16.18 -12.15 -19.47
CA ASP A 15 -17.45 -12.03 -18.77
C ASP A 15 -17.67 -13.11 -17.69
N ASP A 16 -16.84 -14.17 -17.65
CA ASP A 16 -16.91 -15.26 -16.67
C ASP A 16 -15.66 -15.38 -15.78
N THR A 17 -14.66 -14.51 -15.94
CA THR A 17 -13.45 -14.49 -15.10
C THR A 17 -13.68 -13.77 -13.77
N THR A 18 -13.00 -14.23 -12.72
CA THR A 18 -13.06 -13.61 -11.39
C THR A 18 -12.19 -12.35 -11.35
N GLY A 19 -12.81 -11.17 -11.39
CA GLY A 19 -12.11 -9.87 -11.36
C GLY A 19 -11.29 -9.57 -10.09
N GLY A 20 -10.31 -8.66 -10.22
CA GLY A 20 -9.42 -8.20 -9.13
C GLY A 20 -8.13 -9.03 -8.99
N ASN A 21 -7.11 -8.52 -8.31
CA ASN A 21 -5.87 -9.26 -8.00
C ASN A 21 -5.26 -8.79 -6.67
N SER A 22 -4.39 -9.62 -6.09
CA SER A 22 -3.60 -9.27 -4.91
C SER A 22 -2.47 -8.27 -5.27
N GLY A 23 -1.93 -7.61 -4.24
CA GLY A 23 -0.96 -6.53 -4.47
C GLY A 23 -0.94 -5.44 -3.40
N VAL A 24 -1.65 -5.61 -2.28
CA VAL A 24 -1.64 -4.62 -1.19
C VAL A 24 -0.29 -4.61 -0.48
N GLU A 25 0.29 -5.78 -0.25
CA GLU A 25 1.55 -5.97 0.47
C GLU A 25 2.79 -5.57 -0.36
N PRO A 26 2.97 -6.03 -1.62
CA PRO A 26 4.15 -5.67 -2.40
C PRO A 26 4.15 -4.21 -2.88
N ARG A 27 3.01 -3.51 -2.82
CA ARG A 27 2.80 -2.18 -3.40
C ARG A 27 3.93 -1.20 -3.09
N LEU A 28 4.30 -1.04 -1.82
CA LEU A 28 5.31 -0.06 -1.43
C LEU A 28 6.70 -0.40 -1.99
N GLY A 29 7.11 -1.67 -1.88
CA GLY A 29 8.43 -2.10 -2.36
C GLY A 29 8.56 -2.05 -3.88
N VAL A 30 7.53 -2.51 -4.60
CA VAL A 30 7.49 -2.46 -6.07
C VAL A 30 7.43 -1.00 -6.55
N MET A 31 6.58 -0.16 -5.96
CA MET A 31 6.51 1.26 -6.34
C MET A 31 7.80 2.01 -6.03
N TYR A 32 8.47 1.73 -4.91
CA TYR A 32 9.77 2.33 -4.61
C TYR A 32 10.81 1.96 -5.69
N THR A 33 10.89 0.66 -6.01
CA THR A 33 11.82 0.13 -7.02
C THR A 33 11.60 0.77 -8.38
N GLU A 34 10.34 0.84 -8.83
CA GLU A 34 10.02 1.39 -10.13
C GLU A 34 10.19 2.92 -10.18
N MET A 35 9.75 3.63 -9.15
CA MET A 35 9.70 5.09 -9.20
C MET A 35 11.02 5.72 -8.79
N VAL A 36 11.56 5.35 -7.63
CA VAL A 36 12.74 5.98 -7.05
C VAL A 36 13.98 5.45 -7.74
N GLU A 37 14.18 4.13 -7.72
CA GLU A 37 15.44 3.53 -8.20
C GLU A 37 15.56 3.54 -9.72
N ARG A 38 14.47 3.28 -10.45
CA ARG A 38 14.52 3.14 -11.93
C ARG A 38 14.15 4.42 -12.68
N ARG A 39 13.20 5.21 -12.17
CA ARG A 39 12.66 6.39 -12.87
C ARG A 39 13.10 7.73 -12.27
N GLY A 40 13.91 7.71 -11.21
CA GLY A 40 14.52 8.91 -10.63
C GLY A 40 13.53 9.85 -9.89
N TYR A 41 12.40 9.33 -9.43
CA TYR A 41 11.48 10.10 -8.58
C TYR A 41 12.16 10.40 -7.25
N SER A 42 11.99 11.62 -6.74
CA SER A 42 12.38 11.94 -5.36
C SER A 42 11.53 11.16 -4.35
N LEU A 43 12.07 10.97 -3.13
CA LEU A 43 11.33 10.34 -2.04
C LEU A 43 10.02 11.08 -1.72
N SER A 44 10.01 12.40 -1.79
CA SER A 44 8.79 13.20 -1.57
C SER A 44 7.71 12.91 -2.62
N GLN A 45 8.08 12.80 -3.90
CA GLN A 45 7.14 12.42 -4.97
C GLN A 45 6.61 10.99 -4.79
N TYR A 46 7.45 10.06 -4.34
CA TYR A 46 7.02 8.72 -3.97
C TYR A 46 6.00 8.75 -2.82
N VAL A 47 6.31 9.45 -1.72
CA VAL A 47 5.42 9.61 -0.56
C VAL A 47 4.08 10.24 -0.95
N ASP A 48 4.10 11.25 -1.82
CA ASP A 48 2.90 11.89 -2.35
C ASP A 48 1.98 10.89 -3.06
N LEU A 49 2.55 10.01 -3.90
CA LEU A 49 1.81 9.03 -4.68
C LEU A 49 1.35 7.81 -3.87
N VAL A 50 2.05 7.44 -2.79
CA VAL A 50 1.65 6.29 -1.97
C VAL A 50 0.81 6.64 -0.75
N SER A 51 0.74 7.92 -0.36
CA SER A 51 0.05 8.37 0.85
C SER A 51 -0.55 9.78 0.79
N SER A 52 0.26 10.85 0.65
CA SER A 52 -0.19 12.23 0.90
C SER A 52 -1.31 12.66 -0.04
N ASN A 53 -1.22 12.35 -1.33
CA ASN A 53 -2.25 12.74 -2.29
C ASN A 53 -3.56 12.01 -2.06
N ALA A 54 -3.52 10.72 -1.70
CA ALA A 54 -4.71 9.98 -1.30
C ALA A 54 -5.36 10.62 -0.06
N ALA A 55 -4.58 11.01 0.95
CA ALA A 55 -5.11 11.71 2.11
C ALA A 55 -5.73 13.07 1.77
N LYS A 56 -5.11 13.86 0.88
CA LYS A 56 -5.66 15.13 0.39
C LYS A 56 -6.98 14.92 -0.36
N ILE A 57 -6.99 14.00 -1.33
CA ILE A 57 -8.18 13.62 -2.13
C ILE A 57 -9.33 13.19 -1.21
N MET A 58 -9.02 12.39 -0.19
CA MET A 58 -10.04 11.83 0.70
C MET A 58 -10.47 12.79 1.82
N GLY A 59 -9.93 14.00 1.89
CA GLY A 59 -10.25 14.97 2.94
C GLY A 59 -9.74 14.56 4.33
N LEU A 60 -8.62 13.85 4.37
CA LEU A 60 -7.99 13.33 5.58
C LEU A 60 -6.61 13.95 5.86
N TYR A 61 -6.05 14.74 4.94
CA TYR A 61 -4.83 15.49 5.19
C TYR A 61 -5.11 16.69 6.13
N PRO A 62 -4.25 16.99 7.13
CA PRO A 62 -2.99 16.33 7.47
C PRO A 62 -3.12 15.19 8.49
N ARG A 63 -4.34 14.82 8.92
CA ARG A 63 -4.52 13.71 9.88
C ARG A 63 -3.89 12.40 9.38
N LYS A 64 -3.95 12.13 8.08
CA LYS A 64 -3.27 11.03 7.38
C LYS A 64 -2.31 11.56 6.31
N GLY A 65 -1.33 10.73 5.94
CA GLY A 65 -0.38 11.04 4.87
C GLY A 65 0.57 12.21 5.22
N ALA A 66 0.85 12.42 6.50
CA ALA A 66 1.78 13.44 6.97
C ALA A 66 2.51 12.97 8.22
N ILE A 67 3.79 13.33 8.34
CA ILE A 67 4.56 13.25 9.59
C ILE A 67 4.64 14.67 10.14
N ALA A 68 3.67 15.03 10.97
CA ALA A 68 3.56 16.35 11.56
C ALA A 68 2.88 16.26 12.94
N PRO A 69 3.09 17.25 13.83
CA PRO A 69 2.32 17.34 15.06
C PRO A 69 0.81 17.27 14.79
N LYS A 70 0.09 16.51 15.62
CA LYS A 70 -1.37 16.24 15.53
C LYS A 70 -1.82 15.30 14.39
N SER A 71 -0.92 14.85 13.52
CA SER A 71 -1.22 13.75 12.59
C SER A 71 -1.30 12.42 13.34
N ASP A 72 -2.10 11.48 12.83
CA ASP A 72 -2.12 10.13 13.38
C ASP A 72 -0.73 9.48 13.13
N ALA A 73 -0.17 8.83 14.14
CA ALA A 73 1.12 8.15 14.06
C ALA A 73 1.04 6.82 13.28
N ASP A 74 0.67 6.94 11.99
CA ASP A 74 0.63 5.85 11.01
C ASP A 74 1.89 5.94 10.15
N ILE A 75 2.89 5.12 10.46
CA ILE A 75 4.26 5.25 9.94
C ILE A 75 4.73 3.89 9.42
N ALA A 76 5.32 3.87 8.23
CA ALA A 76 6.05 2.72 7.70
C ALA A 76 7.54 3.06 7.62
N ILE A 77 8.39 2.22 8.21
CA ILE A 77 9.84 2.31 8.07
C ILE A 77 10.24 1.35 6.96
N LEU A 78 10.78 1.90 5.87
CA LEU A 78 11.27 1.13 4.72
C LEU A 78 12.78 1.00 4.83
N ASP A 79 13.28 -0.21 4.63
CA ASP A 79 14.71 -0.50 4.52
C ASP A 79 15.11 -0.55 3.04
N PRO A 80 15.84 0.47 2.52
CA PRO A 80 16.27 0.51 1.13
C PRO A 80 17.52 -0.34 0.84
N THR A 81 18.08 -1.02 1.84
CA THR A 81 19.22 -1.93 1.65
C THR A 81 18.78 -3.33 1.27
N ARG A 82 17.50 -3.68 1.52
CA ARG A 82 16.94 -4.98 1.16
C ARG A 82 16.67 -5.05 -0.33
N ARG A 83 17.42 -5.92 -1.01
CA ARG A 83 17.22 -6.28 -2.42
C ARG A 83 16.73 -7.71 -2.51
N GLY A 84 15.76 -7.95 -3.39
CA GLY A 84 15.20 -9.27 -3.61
C GLY A 84 14.14 -9.26 -4.69
N LYS A 85 13.32 -10.31 -4.69
CA LYS A 85 12.19 -10.45 -5.59
C LYS A 85 10.92 -10.70 -4.79
N VAL A 86 9.78 -10.25 -5.31
CA VAL A 86 8.48 -10.66 -4.78
C VAL A 86 8.35 -12.17 -4.94
N ARG A 87 7.98 -12.86 -3.86
CA ARG A 87 7.63 -14.28 -3.87
C ARG A 87 6.33 -14.46 -3.13
N ALA A 88 5.36 -15.16 -3.72
CA ALA A 88 4.07 -15.44 -3.06
C ALA A 88 4.25 -16.08 -1.67
N ALA A 89 5.28 -16.93 -1.52
CA ALA A 89 5.61 -17.60 -0.27
C ALA A 89 6.03 -16.66 0.87
N ASP A 90 6.45 -15.42 0.57
CA ASP A 90 6.83 -14.43 1.58
C ASP A 90 5.68 -13.46 1.93
N LEU A 91 4.57 -13.51 1.18
CA LEU A 91 3.44 -12.61 1.33
C LEU A 91 2.35 -13.23 2.22
N HIS A 92 1.56 -12.36 2.83
CA HIS A 92 0.46 -12.66 3.73
C HIS A 92 -0.90 -12.37 3.04
N GLU A 93 -1.01 -12.70 1.75
CA GLU A 93 -2.15 -12.39 0.90
C GLU A 93 -2.99 -13.63 0.53
N THR A 94 -2.55 -14.39 -0.49
CA THR A 94 -3.23 -15.58 -1.04
C THR A 94 -2.18 -16.58 -1.57
N ASP A 95 -2.61 -17.66 -2.20
CA ASP A 95 -1.76 -18.74 -2.73
C ASP A 95 -1.00 -18.39 -4.03
N TYR A 96 -1.16 -17.16 -4.54
CA TYR A 96 -0.44 -16.64 -5.70
C TYR A 96 -0.24 -15.12 -5.61
N THR A 97 0.62 -14.59 -6.46
CA THR A 97 0.73 -13.15 -6.69
C THR A 97 1.01 -12.85 -8.16
N PRO A 98 0.34 -11.87 -8.78
CA PRO A 98 0.67 -11.47 -10.15
C PRO A 98 2.02 -10.74 -10.24
N TRP A 99 2.63 -10.45 -9.09
CA TRP A 99 3.90 -9.74 -8.97
C TRP A 99 5.11 -10.69 -8.84
N GLU A 100 4.92 -12.00 -8.94
CA GLU A 100 5.97 -13.01 -8.72
C GLU A 100 7.22 -12.69 -9.54
N GLY A 101 8.39 -12.70 -8.90
CA GLY A 101 9.67 -12.44 -9.55
C GLY A 101 10.01 -10.97 -9.82
N HIS A 102 9.09 -10.02 -9.58
CA HIS A 102 9.38 -8.58 -9.67
C HIS A 102 10.43 -8.16 -8.65
N ASP A 103 11.31 -7.25 -9.04
CA ASP A 103 12.36 -6.76 -8.15
C ASP A 103 11.81 -5.86 -7.03
N ILE A 104 12.40 -6.00 -5.85
CA ILE A 104 12.16 -5.16 -4.68
C ILE A 104 13.52 -4.66 -4.19
N PHE A 105 13.72 -3.34 -4.18
CA PHE A 105 14.91 -2.67 -3.66
C PHE A 105 14.66 -1.87 -2.38
N ALA A 106 13.43 -1.90 -1.85
CA ALA A 106 13.13 -1.46 -0.49
C ALA A 106 11.95 -2.26 0.07
N TRP A 107 11.98 -2.60 1.37
CA TRP A 107 10.89 -3.33 2.01
C TRP A 107 10.46 -2.71 3.34
N PRO A 108 9.15 -2.66 3.67
CA PRO A 108 8.70 -2.24 5.00
C PRO A 108 9.19 -3.21 6.08
N VAL A 109 10.00 -2.71 7.03
CA VAL A 109 10.53 -3.51 8.14
C VAL A 109 9.80 -3.26 9.46
N VAL A 110 9.16 -2.09 9.59
CA VAL A 110 8.29 -1.76 10.72
C VAL A 110 7.07 -1.00 10.20
N THR A 111 5.88 -1.37 10.70
CA THR A 111 4.62 -0.65 10.45
C THR A 111 4.01 -0.28 11.79
N ILE A 112 3.72 1.01 11.96
CA ILE A 112 3.12 1.61 13.16
C ILE A 112 1.75 2.15 12.79
N LEU A 113 0.74 1.86 13.61
CA LEU A 113 -0.64 2.33 13.46
C LEU A 113 -1.04 3.08 14.73
N ARG A 114 -1.26 4.40 14.63
CA ARG A 114 -1.56 5.28 15.78
C ARG A 114 -0.62 5.06 16.97
N GLY A 115 0.68 4.90 16.70
CA GLY A 115 1.71 4.71 17.72
C GLY A 115 1.89 3.26 18.22
N LYS A 116 1.06 2.32 17.78
CA LYS A 116 1.21 0.89 18.08
C LYS A 116 2.01 0.20 16.97
N VAL A 117 3.06 -0.54 17.32
CA VAL A 117 3.77 -1.41 16.36
C VAL A 117 2.85 -2.56 15.96
N MET A 118 2.57 -2.66 14.66
CA MET A 118 1.70 -3.68 14.08
C MET A 118 2.49 -4.79 13.41
N VAL A 119 3.59 -4.45 12.75
CA VAL A 119 4.52 -5.39 12.13
C VAL A 119 5.93 -4.94 12.45
N GLN A 120 6.80 -5.88 12.81
CA GLN A 120 8.23 -5.63 12.97
C GLN A 120 9.01 -6.89 12.58
N HIS A 121 10.00 -6.73 11.70
CA HIS A 121 10.87 -7.81 11.23
C HIS A 121 10.10 -9.05 10.72
N GLY A 122 9.00 -8.83 10.00
CA GLY A 122 8.16 -9.91 9.44
C GLY A 122 7.17 -10.54 10.42
N GLN A 123 7.18 -10.15 11.71
CA GLN A 123 6.21 -10.63 12.69
C GLN A 123 5.04 -9.64 12.84
N TYR A 124 3.81 -10.16 12.87
CA TYR A 124 2.59 -9.39 13.10
C TYR A 124 2.18 -9.39 14.57
N PHE A 125 1.86 -8.21 15.11
CA PHE A 125 1.49 -7.94 16.51
C PHE A 125 0.09 -7.32 16.67
N GLY A 126 -0.63 -7.17 15.55
CA GLY A 126 -1.93 -6.52 15.54
C GLY A 126 -3.11 -7.42 15.91
N SER A 127 -4.28 -6.80 16.00
CA SER A 127 -5.58 -7.43 16.22
C SER A 127 -6.59 -6.87 15.21
N PRO A 128 -7.58 -7.67 14.75
CA PRO A 128 -8.66 -7.17 13.91
C PRO A 128 -9.43 -5.96 14.50
N ARG A 129 -9.35 -5.74 15.82
CA ARG A 129 -10.00 -4.61 16.52
C ARG A 129 -9.19 -3.32 16.50
N ASP A 130 -7.95 -3.33 16.03
CA ASP A 130 -7.10 -2.13 16.06
C ASP A 130 -7.56 -1.08 15.05
N GLY A 131 -8.22 -1.48 13.96
CA GLY A 131 -8.77 -0.60 12.93
C GLY A 131 -9.92 0.28 13.41
N GLN A 132 -10.04 1.49 12.86
CA GLN A 132 -11.12 2.43 13.16
C GLN A 132 -11.65 3.08 11.89
N TYR A 133 -12.96 3.25 11.81
CA TYR A 133 -13.59 4.03 10.75
C TYR A 133 -13.31 5.53 10.95
N LEU A 134 -12.90 6.21 9.89
CA LEU A 134 -12.66 7.65 9.89
C LEU A 134 -13.75 8.36 9.09
N LYS A 135 -14.57 9.17 9.77
CA LYS A 135 -15.43 10.15 9.10
C LYS A 135 -14.55 11.14 8.34
N ARG A 136 -14.95 11.46 7.11
CA ARG A 136 -14.21 12.34 6.20
C ARG A 136 -15.15 13.27 5.45
N LYS A 137 -14.64 14.41 5.02
CA LYS A 137 -15.34 15.37 4.14
C LYS A 137 -14.41 15.72 2.98
N ILE A 138 -14.76 15.29 1.77
CA ILE A 138 -14.04 15.70 0.56
C ILE A 138 -14.35 17.18 0.30
N SER A 139 -13.33 17.96 -0.07
CA SER A 139 -13.51 19.37 -0.44
C SER A 139 -14.35 19.51 -1.71
N GLU A 140 -15.07 20.63 -1.85
CA GLU A 140 -15.85 20.93 -3.06
C GLU A 140 -14.96 20.92 -4.31
N ARG A 141 -13.83 21.61 -4.25
CA ARG A 141 -12.82 21.62 -5.32
C ARG A 141 -12.44 20.22 -5.84
N ILE A 142 -12.35 19.20 -4.99
CA ILE A 142 -12.02 17.83 -5.44
C ILE A 142 -13.25 17.15 -6.08
N ARG A 143 -14.45 17.40 -5.55
CA ARG A 143 -15.70 16.83 -6.08
C ARG A 143 -16.08 17.42 -7.43
N ASP A 144 -15.82 18.71 -7.61
CA ASP A 144 -16.19 19.45 -8.82
C ASP A 144 -15.19 19.20 -9.97
N GLY A 145 -14.10 18.47 -9.68
CA GLY A 145 -13.01 18.23 -10.62
C GLY A 145 -12.10 19.47 -10.76
N ALA A 146 -10.95 19.28 -11.41
CA ALA A 146 -10.20 20.42 -11.89
C ALA A 146 -11.01 21.05 -13.03
N THR A 147 -11.35 22.34 -12.90
CA THR A 147 -11.74 23.13 -14.08
C THR A 147 -10.58 23.04 -15.06
N LEU A 148 -10.80 22.40 -16.20
CA LEU A 148 -9.83 22.32 -17.29
C LEU A 148 -9.56 23.73 -17.86
#